data_AF-A0A662GK40-F1
#
_entry.id   AF-A0A662GK40-F1
#
_cell.length_a   1.000
_cell.length_b   1.000
_cell.length_c   1.000
_cell.angle_alpha   90.00
_cell.angle_beta   90.00
_cell.angle_gamma   90.00
#
_symmetry.space_group_name_H-M   'P 1'
#
loop_
_entity.id
_entity.type
_entity.pdbx_description
1 polymer ?
#
loop_
_entity_poly.entity_id
_entity_poly.type
_entity_poly.pdbx_seq_one_letter_code
_entity_poly.pdbx_strand_id
1 'polypeptide(L)'
;AGIKGLTPLEAFAKIYEAGEKGGALFVSRGDNSGTHQREILLWSQTGLNPAGRPWYLESGSGMAKTLLLANERGAYTLTDIGTFLKLRVKGKLPYLEVLIDKGELLENVYSVYLVNPSKVPGVNYELAREFADFVTSEKGQSIVGGYGVEEVGQPLFFPALGSGGLEEIWGKLSEG
;
A
#
# COMPACT_ATOMS: atom_id res chain seq x y z
N ALA A 1 20.09 6.07 2.50
CA ALA A 1 19.86 6.79 1.23
C ALA A 1 19.34 8.23 1.37
N GLY A 2 18.97 8.74 2.56
CA GLY A 2 18.56 10.16 2.71
C GLY A 2 17.27 10.51 1.96
N ILE A 3 16.25 9.64 2.06
CA ILE A 3 15.03 9.70 1.23
C ILE A 3 13.81 10.32 1.91
N LYS A 4 13.94 10.74 3.17
CA LYS A 4 12.81 11.24 3.96
C LYS A 4 12.20 12.48 3.30
N GLY A 5 10.90 12.46 3.06
CA GLY A 5 10.15 13.57 2.45
C GLY A 5 10.33 13.76 0.95
N LEU A 6 11.02 12.85 0.26
CA LEU A 6 11.08 12.85 -1.21
C LEU A 6 9.80 12.28 -1.83
N THR A 7 9.65 12.46 -3.14
CA THR A 7 8.61 11.74 -3.89
C THR A 7 8.91 10.24 -3.91
N PRO A 8 7.90 9.37 -4.11
CA PRO A 8 8.10 7.93 -4.18
C PRO A 8 9.13 7.50 -5.24
N LEU A 9 9.11 8.12 -6.42
CA LEU A 9 10.02 7.78 -7.52
C LEU A 9 11.47 8.20 -7.22
N GLU A 10 11.68 9.41 -6.69
CA GLU A 10 13.02 9.86 -6.29
C GLU A 10 13.61 8.98 -5.19
N ALA A 11 12.77 8.53 -4.27
CA ALA A 11 13.17 7.65 -3.19
C ALA A 11 13.58 6.26 -3.70
N PHE A 12 12.79 5.67 -4.58
CA PHE A 12 13.11 4.40 -5.22
C PHE A 12 14.42 4.51 -6.00
N ALA A 13 14.60 5.55 -6.80
CA ALA A 13 15.86 5.79 -7.53
C ALA A 13 17.07 5.88 -6.57
N LYS A 14 16.96 6.65 -5.47
CA LYS A 14 18.04 6.75 -4.47
C LYS A 14 18.29 5.46 -3.70
N ILE A 15 17.26 4.67 -3.42
CA ILE A 15 17.41 3.34 -2.81
C ILE A 15 18.20 2.44 -3.76
N TYR A 16 17.85 2.43 -5.05
CA TYR A 16 18.54 1.64 -6.07
C TYR A 16 20.02 2.01 -6.15
N GLU A 17 20.33 3.30 -6.29
CA GLU A 17 21.72 3.79 -6.32
C GLU A 17 22.51 3.42 -5.07
N ALA A 18 21.89 3.50 -3.90
CA ALA A 18 22.52 3.10 -2.64
C ALA A 18 22.73 1.58 -2.58
N GLY A 19 21.77 0.79 -3.09
CA GLY A 19 21.86 -0.67 -3.17
C GLY A 19 23.02 -1.12 -4.06
N GLU A 20 23.17 -0.54 -5.24
CA GLU A 20 24.29 -0.84 -6.16
C GLU A 20 25.66 -0.54 -5.54
N LYS A 21 25.72 0.42 -4.60
CA LYS A 21 26.93 0.76 -3.84
C LYS A 21 27.11 -0.08 -2.56
N GLY A 22 26.20 -1.03 -2.28
CA GLY A 22 26.21 -1.86 -1.07
C GLY A 22 25.79 -1.11 0.21
N GLY A 23 25.18 0.06 0.08
CA GLY A 23 24.79 0.92 1.21
C GLY A 23 23.30 0.87 1.59
N ALA A 24 22.50 0.06 0.91
CA ALA A 24 21.08 -0.13 1.21
C ALA A 24 20.64 -1.56 0.90
N LEU A 25 19.68 -2.05 1.67
CA LEU A 25 18.91 -3.24 1.36
C LEU A 25 17.46 -2.83 1.13
N PHE A 26 16.77 -3.56 0.26
CA PHE A 26 15.33 -3.43 0.06
C PHE A 26 14.69 -4.81 0.19
N VAL A 27 13.62 -4.92 0.98
CA VAL A 27 12.86 -6.17 1.13
C VAL A 27 11.57 -6.05 0.34
N SER A 28 11.43 -6.89 -0.68
CA SER A 28 10.21 -7.09 -1.43
C SER A 28 9.32 -8.15 -0.78
N ARG A 29 8.01 -7.97 -0.94
CA ARG A 29 7.02 -9.03 -0.70
C ARG A 29 7.30 -10.26 -1.56
N GLY A 30 7.58 -10.07 -2.86
CA GLY A 30 7.86 -11.16 -3.81
C GLY A 30 6.74 -12.20 -3.93
N ASP A 31 5.47 -11.82 -3.74
CA ASP A 31 4.37 -12.79 -3.57
C ASP A 31 3.10 -12.49 -4.38
N ASN A 32 3.22 -11.65 -5.41
CA ASN A 32 2.15 -11.27 -6.34
C ASN A 32 0.92 -10.58 -5.71
N SER A 33 1.00 -10.17 -4.45
CA SER A 33 -0.03 -9.34 -3.82
C SER A 33 -0.11 -7.92 -4.40
N GLY A 34 -1.18 -7.19 -4.08
CA GLY A 34 -1.34 -5.79 -4.49
C GLY A 34 -0.16 -4.89 -4.07
N THR A 35 0.40 -5.09 -2.87
CA THR A 35 1.60 -4.35 -2.43
C THR A 35 2.82 -4.68 -3.29
N HIS A 36 3.00 -5.96 -3.67
CA HIS A 36 4.07 -6.35 -4.58
C HIS A 36 3.88 -5.71 -5.96
N GLN A 37 2.67 -5.75 -6.52
CA GLN A 37 2.38 -5.10 -7.80
C GLN A 37 2.66 -3.59 -7.75
N ARG A 38 2.30 -2.92 -6.64
CA ARG A 38 2.58 -1.50 -6.46
C ARG A 38 4.08 -1.18 -6.41
N GLU A 39 4.84 -2.01 -5.73
CA GLU A 39 6.30 -1.91 -5.67
C GLU A 39 6.94 -2.08 -7.05
N ILE A 40 6.51 -3.10 -7.81
CA ILE A 40 6.99 -3.33 -9.19
C ILE A 40 6.65 -2.15 -10.10
N LEU A 41 5.44 -1.59 -9.99
CA LEU A 41 5.05 -0.38 -10.71
C LEU A 41 5.96 0.81 -10.38
N LEU A 42 6.28 1.03 -9.10
CA LEU A 42 7.19 2.09 -8.69
C LEU A 42 8.59 1.90 -9.29
N TRP A 43 9.13 0.68 -9.26
CA TRP A 43 10.40 0.37 -9.94
C TRP A 43 10.32 0.65 -11.44
N SER A 44 9.29 0.18 -12.13
CA SER A 44 9.16 0.36 -13.58
C SER A 44 9.04 1.84 -13.97
N GLN A 45 8.33 2.65 -13.18
CA GLN A 45 8.19 4.10 -13.41
C GLN A 45 9.52 4.87 -13.23
N THR A 46 10.48 4.32 -12.47
CA THR A 46 11.85 4.87 -12.42
C THR A 46 12.72 4.44 -13.60
N GLY A 47 12.28 3.46 -14.40
CA GLY A 47 13.10 2.83 -15.44
C GLY A 47 14.19 1.90 -14.91
N LEU A 48 14.13 1.53 -13.62
CA LEU A 48 15.12 0.68 -12.94
C LEU A 48 14.54 -0.70 -12.65
N ASN A 49 15.40 -1.72 -12.62
CA ASN A 49 14.99 -3.09 -12.32
C ASN A 49 15.90 -3.71 -11.24
N PRO A 50 15.39 -3.90 -10.00
CA PRO A 50 16.17 -4.47 -8.90
C PRO A 50 16.16 -6.01 -8.89
N ALA A 51 15.43 -6.68 -9.79
CA ALA A 51 15.34 -8.13 -9.80
C ALA A 51 16.72 -8.79 -9.98
N GLY A 52 16.98 -9.81 -9.16
CA GLY A 52 18.27 -10.53 -9.16
C GLY A 52 19.44 -9.78 -8.52
N ARG A 53 19.23 -8.55 -8.03
CA ARG A 53 20.27 -7.80 -7.32
C ARG A 53 20.47 -8.36 -5.91
N PRO A 54 21.72 -8.47 -5.41
CA PRO A 54 21.99 -9.05 -4.09
C PRO A 54 21.43 -8.22 -2.93
N TRP A 55 21.17 -6.93 -3.14
CA TRP A 55 20.60 -6.02 -2.15
C TRP A 55 19.07 -6.00 -2.15
N TYR A 56 18.44 -6.66 -3.11
CA TYR A 56 16.98 -6.75 -3.27
C TYR A 56 16.51 -8.14 -2.80
N LEU A 57 15.89 -8.19 -1.63
CA LEU A 57 15.56 -9.42 -0.92
C LEU A 57 14.07 -9.73 -1.07
N GLU A 58 13.74 -10.89 -1.62
CA GLU A 58 12.35 -11.33 -1.72
C GLU A 58 11.97 -12.19 -0.51
N SER A 59 10.95 -11.77 0.23
CA SER A 59 10.48 -12.49 1.42
C SER A 59 9.53 -13.65 1.10
N GLY A 60 8.88 -13.64 -0.08
CA GLY A 60 7.89 -14.63 -0.51
C GLY A 60 6.74 -14.81 0.50
N SER A 61 6.45 -13.75 1.25
CA SER A 61 5.63 -13.82 2.48
C SER A 61 4.71 -12.61 2.59
N GLY A 62 3.66 -12.76 3.42
CA GLY A 62 2.76 -11.66 3.75
C GLY A 62 3.44 -10.49 4.47
N MET A 63 2.80 -9.31 4.39
CA MET A 63 3.36 -8.02 4.81
C MET A 63 3.95 -7.99 6.23
N ALA A 64 3.32 -8.67 7.19
CA ALA A 64 3.83 -8.70 8.56
C ALA A 64 5.23 -9.33 8.66
N LYS A 65 5.49 -10.43 7.94
CA LYS A 65 6.80 -11.09 7.92
C LYS A 65 7.83 -10.25 7.16
N THR A 66 7.43 -9.64 6.06
CA THR A 66 8.27 -8.73 5.27
C THR A 66 8.75 -7.53 6.10
N LEU A 67 7.85 -6.93 6.89
CA LEU A 67 8.21 -5.84 7.82
C LEU A 67 9.17 -6.29 8.92
N LEU A 68 8.96 -7.47 9.50
CA LEU A 68 9.89 -8.02 10.51
C LEU A 68 11.28 -8.23 9.90
N LEU A 69 11.36 -8.81 8.70
CA LEU A 69 12.63 -8.99 7.99
C LEU A 69 13.30 -7.64 7.67
N ALA A 70 12.54 -6.66 7.18
CA ALA A 70 13.07 -5.32 6.92
C ALA A 70 13.61 -4.66 8.20
N ASN A 71 12.89 -4.81 9.32
CA ASN A 71 13.32 -4.31 10.62
C ASN A 71 14.62 -4.98 11.10
N GLU A 72 14.73 -6.31 10.96
CA GLU A 72 15.93 -7.08 11.34
C GLU A 72 17.14 -6.73 10.46
N ARG A 73 16.91 -6.45 9.18
CA ARG A 73 17.97 -6.16 8.20
C ARG A 73 18.35 -4.69 8.11
N GLY A 74 17.64 -3.80 8.81
CA GLY A 74 17.80 -2.35 8.62
C GLY A 74 17.54 -1.92 7.17
N ALA A 75 16.53 -2.52 6.54
CA ALA A 75 16.25 -2.41 5.12
C ALA A 75 15.04 -1.52 4.84
N TYR A 76 14.96 -1.01 3.62
CA TYR A 76 13.78 -0.35 3.08
C TYR A 76 12.74 -1.38 2.66
N THR A 77 11.46 -1.03 2.68
CA THR A 77 10.35 -1.84 2.15
C THR A 77 9.18 -0.92 1.80
N LEU A 78 8.36 -1.31 0.83
CA LEU A 78 7.02 -0.74 0.65
C LEU A 78 6.04 -1.49 1.57
N THR A 79 5.09 -0.79 2.18
CA THR A 79 4.08 -1.38 3.06
C THR A 79 2.78 -0.58 3.03
N ASP A 80 1.65 -1.21 3.35
CA ASP A 80 0.47 -0.49 3.80
C ASP A 80 0.66 0.02 5.24
N ILE A 81 0.09 1.20 5.53
CA ILE A 81 0.28 1.87 6.83
C ILE A 81 -0.38 1.09 7.98
N GLY A 82 -1.48 0.38 7.71
CA GLY A 82 -2.21 -0.36 8.73
C GLY A 82 -1.42 -1.51 9.32
N THR A 83 -0.76 -2.31 8.49
CA THR A 83 0.12 -3.38 8.95
C THR A 83 1.30 -2.82 9.73
N PHE A 84 1.92 -1.75 9.25
CA PHE A 84 3.02 -1.09 9.95
C PHE A 84 2.61 -0.62 11.36
N LEU A 85 1.51 0.13 11.48
CA LEU A 85 1.05 0.66 12.76
C LEU A 85 0.67 -0.44 13.74
N LYS A 86 -0.05 -1.47 13.29
CA LYS A 86 -0.42 -2.62 14.13
C LYS A 86 0.80 -3.33 14.71
N LEU A 87 1.88 -3.50 13.95
CA LEU A 87 3.11 -4.11 14.44
C LEU A 87 3.93 -3.15 15.31
N ARG A 88 3.94 -1.86 14.98
CA ARG A 88 4.65 -0.83 15.76
C ARG A 88 4.08 -0.68 17.16
N VAL A 89 2.75 -0.59 17.30
CA VAL A 89 2.08 -0.50 18.61
C VAL A 89 2.33 -1.75 19.46
N LYS A 90 2.49 -2.92 18.83
CA LYS A 90 2.90 -4.17 19.49
C LYS A 90 4.41 -4.25 19.83
N GLY A 91 5.17 -3.18 19.58
CA GLY A 91 6.62 -3.13 19.84
C GLY A 91 7.45 -4.05 18.94
N LYS A 92 6.92 -4.50 17.80
CA LYS A 92 7.59 -5.46 16.91
C LYS A 92 8.51 -4.80 15.88
N LEU A 93 8.38 -3.49 15.65
CA LEU A 93 9.15 -2.73 14.66
C LEU A 93 9.90 -1.56 15.32
N PRO A 94 10.86 -1.82 16.22
CA PRO A 94 11.57 -0.75 16.95
C PRO A 94 12.51 0.09 16.07
N TYR A 95 12.89 -0.38 14.88
CA TYR A 95 13.91 0.26 14.04
C TYR A 95 13.37 0.80 12.72
N LEU A 96 12.12 0.50 12.37
CA LEU A 96 11.50 1.03 11.16
C LEU A 96 10.78 2.35 11.43
N GLU A 97 10.99 3.30 10.52
CA GLU A 97 10.32 4.58 10.50
C GLU A 97 9.61 4.80 9.16
N VAL A 98 8.53 5.56 9.20
CA VAL A 98 7.87 6.03 7.98
C VAL A 98 8.72 7.16 7.40
N LEU A 99 9.22 6.97 6.19
CA LEU A 99 10.06 7.95 5.50
C LEU A 99 9.28 8.78 4.48
N ILE A 100 8.26 8.16 3.87
CA ILE A 100 7.38 8.73 2.86
C ILE A 100 5.99 8.12 3.08
N ASP A 101 4.99 8.97 3.23
CA ASP A 101 3.59 8.62 3.48
C ASP A 101 2.62 9.32 2.53
N LYS A 102 3.16 10.07 1.55
CA LYS A 102 2.40 10.86 0.58
C LYS A 102 2.92 10.66 -0.82
N GLY A 103 2.03 10.86 -1.79
CA GLY A 103 2.32 10.80 -3.21
C GLY A 103 1.25 9.98 -3.93
N GLU A 104 0.85 10.44 -5.11
CA GLU A 104 -0.23 9.84 -5.91
C GLU A 104 -0.02 8.34 -6.16
N LEU A 105 1.23 7.92 -6.40
CA LEU A 105 1.60 6.51 -6.58
C LEU A 105 1.58 5.68 -5.29
N LEU A 106 1.34 6.27 -4.12
CA LEU A 106 1.14 5.56 -2.86
C LEU A 106 -0.33 5.47 -2.46
N GLU A 107 -1.22 6.18 -3.15
CA GLU A 107 -2.66 6.14 -2.89
C GLU A 107 -3.21 4.73 -3.19
N ASN A 108 -3.94 4.17 -2.24
CA ASN A 108 -4.53 2.83 -2.34
C ASN A 108 -6.05 2.93 -2.27
N VAL A 109 -6.67 3.24 -3.42
CA VAL A 109 -8.11 3.44 -3.54
C VAL A 109 -8.83 2.09 -3.52
N TYR A 110 -9.86 1.99 -2.67
CA TYR A 110 -10.76 0.84 -2.62
C TYR A 110 -12.05 1.18 -3.37
N SER A 111 -12.55 0.24 -4.17
CA SER A 111 -13.76 0.40 -4.97
C SER A 111 -14.71 -0.78 -4.76
N VAL A 112 -16.02 -0.51 -4.76
CA VAL A 112 -17.05 -1.54 -4.73
C VAL A 112 -17.57 -1.76 -6.15
N TYR A 113 -17.48 -2.98 -6.66
CA TYR A 113 -18.00 -3.36 -7.98
C TYR A 113 -19.20 -4.27 -7.84
N LEU A 114 -20.30 -3.91 -8.51
CA LEU A 114 -21.48 -4.77 -8.60
C LEU A 114 -21.33 -5.73 -9.78
N VAL A 115 -21.49 -7.03 -9.51
CA VAL A 115 -21.42 -8.06 -10.55
C VAL A 115 -22.65 -7.95 -11.45
N ASN A 116 -22.43 -7.92 -12.77
CA ASN A 116 -23.50 -7.77 -13.75
C ASN A 116 -24.41 -9.02 -13.79
N PRO A 117 -25.69 -8.92 -13.38
CA PRO A 117 -26.59 -10.07 -13.28
C PRO A 117 -27.00 -10.64 -14.64
N SER A 118 -26.93 -9.84 -15.70
CA SER A 118 -27.18 -10.31 -17.08
C SER A 118 -26.05 -11.17 -17.63
N LYS A 119 -24.84 -11.06 -17.06
CA LYS A 119 -23.67 -11.86 -17.45
C LYS A 119 -23.41 -13.03 -16.52
N VAL A 120 -23.69 -12.87 -15.23
CA VAL A 120 -23.46 -13.90 -14.21
C VAL A 120 -24.79 -14.25 -13.54
N PRO A 121 -25.42 -15.38 -13.92
CA PRO A 121 -26.68 -15.80 -13.33
C PRO A 121 -26.49 -16.23 -11.87
N GLY A 122 -27.54 -16.06 -11.05
CA GLY A 122 -27.56 -16.49 -9.64
C GLY A 122 -26.91 -15.53 -8.65
N VAL A 123 -26.43 -14.36 -9.11
CA VAL A 123 -25.94 -13.30 -8.20
C VAL A 123 -27.09 -12.63 -7.47
N ASN A 124 -26.88 -12.29 -6.20
CA ASN A 124 -27.83 -11.51 -5.42
C ASN A 124 -27.58 -10.00 -5.62
N TYR A 125 -28.00 -9.49 -6.78
CA TYR A 125 -27.71 -8.12 -7.19
C TYR A 125 -28.31 -7.07 -6.25
N GLU A 126 -29.55 -7.28 -5.76
CA GLU A 126 -30.20 -6.31 -4.88
C GLU A 126 -29.48 -6.16 -3.55
N LEU A 127 -29.07 -7.26 -2.91
CA LEU A 127 -28.26 -7.17 -1.68
C LEU A 127 -26.88 -6.55 -1.93
N ALA A 128 -26.26 -6.82 -3.08
CA ALA A 128 -24.99 -6.20 -3.44
C ALA A 128 -25.13 -4.68 -3.61
N ARG A 129 -26.23 -4.23 -4.23
CA ARG A 129 -26.57 -2.80 -4.37
C ARG A 129 -26.83 -2.15 -3.01
N GLU A 130 -27.62 -2.78 -2.14
CA GLU A 130 -27.85 -2.28 -0.77
C GLU A 130 -26.54 -2.16 0.03
N PHE A 131 -25.64 -3.12 -0.12
CA PHE A 131 -24.31 -3.05 0.50
C PHE A 131 -23.47 -1.89 -0.06
N ALA A 132 -23.46 -1.71 -1.39
CA ALA A 132 -22.75 -0.59 -2.01
C ALA A 132 -23.29 0.75 -1.50
N ASP A 133 -24.63 0.92 -1.50
CA ASP A 133 -25.31 2.12 -0.99
C ASP A 133 -24.94 2.38 0.49
N PHE A 134 -24.92 1.33 1.32
CA PHE A 134 -24.50 1.43 2.72
C PHE A 134 -23.04 1.87 2.85
N VAL A 135 -22.11 1.22 2.14
CA VAL A 135 -20.67 1.51 2.23
C VAL A 135 -20.38 2.95 1.78
N THR A 136 -21.09 3.47 0.78
CA THR A 136 -20.93 4.85 0.29
C THR A 136 -21.75 5.90 1.06
N SER A 137 -22.66 5.48 1.95
CA SER A 137 -23.44 6.41 2.78
C SER A 137 -22.58 7.12 3.83
N GLU A 138 -23.06 8.25 4.37
CA GLU A 138 -22.42 8.95 5.48
C GLU A 138 -22.14 8.02 6.68
N LYS A 139 -23.04 7.10 6.97
CA LYS A 139 -22.89 6.11 8.06
C LYS A 139 -21.75 5.14 7.77
N GLY A 140 -21.73 4.53 6.58
CA GLY A 140 -20.67 3.59 6.17
C GLY A 140 -19.31 4.27 6.17
N GLN A 141 -19.23 5.47 5.62
CA GLN A 141 -18.01 6.26 5.53
C GLN A 141 -17.51 6.73 6.91
N SER A 142 -18.42 7.04 7.85
CA SER A 142 -18.07 7.32 9.25
C SER A 142 -17.46 6.10 9.95
N ILE A 143 -17.98 4.90 9.68
CA ILE A 143 -17.41 3.64 10.21
C ILE A 143 -16.00 3.44 9.66
N VAL A 144 -15.80 3.67 8.35
CA VAL A 144 -14.47 3.56 7.71
C VAL A 144 -13.48 4.54 8.35
N GLY A 145 -13.84 5.82 8.49
CA GLY A 145 -12.97 6.85 9.07
C GLY A 145 -12.67 6.67 10.56
N GLY A 146 -13.55 5.98 11.30
CA GLY A 146 -13.33 5.65 12.71
C GLY A 146 -12.47 4.39 12.92
N TYR A 147 -12.28 3.57 11.89
CA TYR A 147 -11.63 2.27 12.04
C TYR A 147 -10.14 2.39 12.40
N GLY A 148 -9.75 1.72 13.49
CA GLY A 148 -8.37 1.64 13.97
C GLY A 148 -7.93 2.77 14.90
N VAL A 149 -8.73 3.83 15.07
CA VAL A 149 -8.38 4.97 15.94
C VAL A 149 -8.12 4.52 17.38
N GLU A 150 -8.97 3.69 17.95
CA GLU A 150 -8.80 3.19 19.33
C GLU A 150 -7.58 2.25 19.47
N GLU A 151 -7.26 1.48 18.44
CA GLU A 151 -6.19 0.47 18.49
C GLU A 151 -4.80 1.06 18.25
N VAL A 152 -4.69 2.02 17.33
CA VAL A 152 -3.40 2.54 16.85
C VAL A 152 -3.27 4.07 16.92
N GLY A 153 -4.27 4.77 17.46
CA GLY A 153 -4.25 6.22 17.69
C GLY A 153 -4.54 7.08 16.46
N GLN A 154 -4.83 6.48 15.31
CA GLN A 154 -5.18 7.19 14.07
C GLN A 154 -6.06 6.34 13.15
N PRO A 155 -6.80 6.95 12.20
CA PRO A 155 -7.56 6.22 11.19
C PRO A 155 -6.64 5.35 10.34
N LEU A 156 -7.05 4.10 10.10
CA LEU A 156 -6.34 3.21 9.16
C LEU A 156 -6.81 3.35 7.71
N PHE A 157 -8.01 3.91 7.52
CA PHE A 157 -8.60 4.19 6.23
C PHE A 157 -9.18 5.60 6.25
N PHE A 158 -9.14 6.26 5.10
CA PHE A 158 -9.73 7.57 4.92
C PHE A 158 -11.04 7.42 4.14
N PRO A 159 -12.14 8.08 4.58
CA PRO A 159 -13.39 8.09 3.84
C PRO A 159 -13.18 8.62 2.42
N ALA A 160 -13.91 8.07 1.46
CA ALA A 160 -13.99 8.58 0.09
C ALA A 160 -14.98 9.75 -0.03
N LEU A 161 -16.00 9.78 0.84
CA LEU A 161 -16.97 10.88 0.86
C LEU A 161 -16.29 12.19 1.26
N GLY A 162 -16.42 13.22 0.42
CA GLY A 162 -15.77 14.51 0.62
C GLY A 162 -14.32 14.58 0.11
N SER A 163 -13.77 13.49 -0.40
CA SER A 163 -12.45 13.47 -1.03
C SER A 163 -12.54 13.85 -2.50
N GLY A 164 -11.95 14.99 -2.86
CA GLY A 164 -11.80 15.38 -4.27
C GLY A 164 -10.73 14.54 -4.98
N GLY A 165 -10.89 14.32 -6.29
CA GLY A 165 -9.85 13.76 -7.15
C GLY A 165 -9.68 12.23 -7.09
N LEU A 166 -10.45 11.50 -6.28
CA LEU A 166 -10.35 10.03 -6.21
C LEU A 166 -10.66 9.35 -7.54
N GLU A 167 -11.61 9.87 -8.31
CA GLU A 167 -11.95 9.35 -9.63
C GLU A 167 -10.82 9.56 -10.64
N GLU A 168 -10.15 10.73 -10.58
CA GLU A 168 -8.98 11.02 -11.42
C GLU A 168 -7.80 10.10 -11.06
N ILE A 169 -7.51 9.93 -9.77
CA ILE A 169 -6.47 9.02 -9.28
C ILE A 169 -6.79 7.59 -9.70
N TRP A 170 -8.04 7.15 -9.54
CA TRP A 170 -8.46 5.82 -9.96
C TRP A 170 -8.31 5.61 -11.48
N GLY A 171 -8.70 6.60 -12.30
CA GLY A 171 -8.51 6.56 -13.74
C GLY A 171 -7.04 6.32 -14.11
N LYS A 172 -6.14 7.13 -13.59
CA LYS A 172 -4.70 7.00 -13.85
C LYS A 172 -4.10 5.67 -13.35
N LEU A 173 -4.57 5.16 -12.20
CA LEU A 173 -4.06 3.91 -11.64
C LEU A 173 -4.67 2.66 -12.29
N SER A 174 -5.82 2.78 -12.95
CA SER A 174 -6.52 1.66 -13.59
C SER A 174 -6.15 1.45 -15.06
N GLU A 175 -5.51 2.44 -15.70
CA GLU A 175 -5.00 2.37 -17.08
C GLU A 175 -3.70 1.54 -17.25
N GLY A 176 -3.37 0.69 -16.27
CA GLY A 176 -2.18 -0.17 -16.28
C GLY A 176 -2.19 -1.25 -17.37
#